data_AF-A0A843CDM0-F1
#
_entry.id   AF-A0A843CDM0-F1
#
_cell.length_a   1.000
_cell.length_b   1.000
_cell.length_c   1.000
_cell.angle_alpha   90.00
_cell.angle_beta   90.00
_cell.angle_gamma   90.00
#
_symmetry.space_group_name_H-M   'P 1'
#
loop_
_entity.id
_entity.type
_entity.pdbx_description
1 polymer ?
#
loop_
_entity_poly.entity_id
_entity_poly.type
_entity_poly.pdbx_seq_one_letter_code
_entity_poly.pdbx_strand_id
1 'polypeptide(L)'
;MSWRKITMKFPGACIVCNQKIEANEIGLWAKGLGVKHEKCASKEIKELKCAVCGGRAGCSQCEFQDDCDRDLVSGLCICKKCSDSKDSFVLYKDAVKKNFALLNINQ
;
A
#
# COMPACT_ATOMS: atom_id res chain seq x y z
N MET A 1 5.55 -0.23 -21.09
CA MET A 1 5.29 -1.66 -20.83
C MET A 1 3.80 -1.80 -20.52
N SER A 2 3.03 -2.50 -21.35
CA SER A 2 1.56 -2.49 -21.24
C SER A 2 1.04 -3.82 -20.69
N TRP A 3 0.24 -3.75 -19.63
CA TRP A 3 -0.50 -4.90 -19.10
C TRP A 3 -1.55 -5.36 -20.12
N ARG A 4 -1.61 -6.66 -20.39
CA ARG A 4 -2.62 -7.27 -21.27
C ARG A 4 -3.46 -8.25 -20.47
N LYS A 5 -4.78 -8.20 -20.65
CA LYS A 5 -5.67 -9.22 -20.10
C LYS A 5 -5.43 -10.54 -20.84
N ILE A 6 -5.13 -11.60 -20.09
CA ILE A 6 -4.98 -12.94 -20.61
C ILE A 6 -5.80 -13.90 -19.75
N THR A 7 -6.39 -14.91 -20.38
CA THR A 7 -6.98 -16.03 -19.67
C THR A 7 -5.88 -17.02 -19.32
N MET A 8 -5.77 -17.39 -18.05
CA MET A 8 -4.73 -18.29 -17.57
C MET A 8 -4.95 -19.70 -18.11
N LYS A 9 -3.94 -20.25 -18.80
CA LYS A 9 -3.95 -21.67 -19.19
C LYS A 9 -3.53 -22.59 -18.05
N PHE A 10 -2.72 -22.07 -17.13
CA PHE A 10 -2.15 -22.80 -16.00
C PHE A 10 -2.22 -21.91 -14.75
N PRO A 11 -2.29 -22.52 -13.55
CA PRO A 11 -2.29 -21.74 -12.33
C PRO A 11 -0.97 -20.98 -12.17
N GLY A 12 -1.03 -19.68 -11.90
CA GLY A 12 0.14 -18.80 -11.77
C GLY A 12 0.10 -18.00 -10.48
N ALA A 13 1.24 -17.59 -9.95
CA ALA A 13 1.27 -16.76 -8.74
C ALA A 13 1.08 -15.28 -9.10
N CYS A 14 0.14 -14.61 -8.42
CA CYS A 14 -0.04 -13.18 -8.54
C CYS A 14 1.14 -12.42 -7.91
N ILE A 15 1.80 -11.56 -8.67
CA ILE A 15 2.95 -10.78 -8.16
C ILE A 15 2.59 -9.77 -7.05
N VAL A 16 1.29 -9.48 -6.85
CA VAL A 16 0.82 -8.46 -5.88
C VAL A 16 0.44 -9.08 -4.53
N CYS A 17 -0.34 -10.17 -4.55
CA CYS A 17 -0.83 -10.82 -3.33
C CYS A 17 -0.18 -12.18 -3.06
N ASN A 18 0.70 -12.65 -3.95
CA ASN A 18 1.36 -13.96 -3.87
C ASN A 18 0.41 -15.16 -3.81
N GLN A 19 -0.89 -14.95 -4.04
CA GLN A 19 -1.90 -16.01 -4.14
C GLN A 19 -1.92 -16.60 -5.55
N LYS A 20 -2.36 -17.86 -5.66
CA LYS A 20 -2.51 -18.55 -6.94
C LYS A 20 -3.73 -18.01 -7.70
N ILE A 21 -3.51 -17.65 -8.96
CA ILE A 21 -4.49 -17.36 -9.99
C ILE A 21 -4.83 -18.69 -10.64
N GLU A 22 -6.09 -19.10 -10.62
CA GLU A 22 -6.50 -20.42 -11.13
C GLU A 22 -6.48 -20.51 -12.66
N ALA A 23 -6.44 -21.74 -13.19
CA ALA A 23 -6.58 -21.96 -14.62
C ALA A 23 -8.01 -21.57 -15.05
N ASN A 24 -8.13 -20.92 -16.21
CA ASN A 24 -9.31 -20.22 -16.74
C ASN A 24 -9.66 -18.88 -16.08
N GLU A 25 -8.92 -18.41 -15.08
CA GLU A 25 -9.14 -17.07 -14.52
C GLU A 25 -8.48 -15.98 -15.39
N ILE A 26 -9.05 -14.77 -15.38
CA ILE A 26 -8.53 -13.61 -16.11
C ILE A 26 -7.46 -12.92 -15.26
N GLY A 27 -6.22 -12.91 -15.78
CA GLY A 27 -5.08 -12.21 -15.20
C GLY A 27 -4.58 -11.09 -16.09
N LEU A 28 -3.91 -10.10 -15.51
CA LEU A 28 -3.16 -9.09 -16.24
C LEU A 28 -1.70 -9.52 -16.31
N TRP A 29 -1.20 -9.72 -17.51
CA TRP A 29 0.18 -10.12 -17.76
C TRP A 29 0.97 -9.00 -18.42
N ALA A 30 2.24 -8.85 -18.00
CA ALA A 30 3.20 -7.97 -18.63
C ALA A 30 4.53 -8.69 -18.85
N LYS A 31 5.08 -8.55 -20.05
CA LYS A 31 6.36 -9.15 -20.45
C LYS A 31 7.47 -8.71 -19.50
N GLY A 32 8.11 -9.67 -18.82
CA GLY A 32 9.22 -9.44 -17.88
C GLY A 32 8.83 -9.08 -16.45
N LEU A 33 7.55 -8.78 -16.17
CA LEU A 33 7.03 -8.49 -14.83
C LEU A 33 6.27 -9.67 -14.22
N GLY A 34 5.60 -10.46 -15.06
CA GLY A 34 4.76 -11.57 -14.62
C GLY A 34 3.27 -11.26 -14.73
N VAL A 35 2.47 -11.82 -13.82
CA VAL A 35 1.01 -11.82 -13.88
C VAL A 35 0.40 -11.42 -12.54
N LYS A 36 -0.72 -10.68 -12.58
CA LYS A 36 -1.50 -10.32 -11.39
C LYS A 36 -2.99 -10.53 -11.63
N HIS A 37 -3.77 -10.71 -10.56
CA HIS A 37 -5.24 -10.73 -10.68
C HIS A 37 -5.75 -9.41 -11.25
N GLU A 38 -6.87 -9.46 -11.98
CA GLU A 38 -7.58 -8.25 -12.41
C GLU A 38 -7.94 -7.36 -11.20
N LYS A 39 -8.42 -7.97 -10.11
CA LYS A 39 -8.72 -7.27 -8.84
C LYS A 39 -7.48 -6.69 -8.16
N CYS A 40 -6.32 -7.31 -8.36
CA CYS A 40 -5.04 -6.80 -7.86
C CYS A 40 -4.44 -5.70 -8.76
N ALA A 41 -5.03 -5.44 -9.93
CA ALA A 41 -4.64 -4.31 -10.75
C ALA A 41 -5.00 -2.98 -10.11
N SER A 42 -6.18 -2.94 -9.48
CA SER A 42 -6.74 -1.79 -8.77
C SER A 42 -6.14 -1.62 -7.38
N LYS A 43 -5.65 -2.72 -6.76
CA LYS A 43 -4.70 -2.65 -5.65
C LYS A 43 -3.31 -2.32 -6.18
N GLU A 44 -3.16 -1.16 -6.82
CA GLU A 44 -1.90 -0.46 -6.67
C GLU A 44 -1.74 -0.29 -5.17
N ILE A 45 -0.79 -1.02 -4.57
CA ILE A 45 -0.47 -0.83 -3.17
C ILE A 45 -0.09 0.64 -3.10
N LYS A 46 -1.00 1.49 -2.61
CA LYS A 46 -0.69 2.88 -2.30
C LYS A 46 0.36 2.78 -1.22
N GLU A 47 1.62 2.77 -1.64
CA GLU A 47 2.76 2.81 -0.73
C GLU A 47 2.67 4.16 -0.05
N LEU A 48 2.04 4.17 1.12
CA LEU A 48 1.98 5.35 1.95
C LEU A 48 3.39 5.57 2.53
N LYS A 49 3.68 6.82 2.81
CA LYS A 49 4.93 7.17 3.49
C LYS A 49 4.59 7.50 4.93
N CYS A 50 5.49 7.13 5.84
CA CYS A 50 5.39 7.57 7.21
C CYS A 50 5.51 9.09 7.23
N ALA A 51 4.55 9.79 7.84
CA ALA A 51 4.57 11.24 7.95
C ALA A 51 5.78 11.75 8.76
N VAL A 52 6.32 10.93 9.66
CA VAL A 52 7.45 11.28 10.55
C VAL A 52 8.81 11.07 9.86
N CYS A 53 9.09 9.85 9.38
CA CYS A 53 10.40 9.50 8.85
C CYS A 53 10.46 9.39 7.32
N GLY A 54 9.33 9.49 6.63
CA GLY A 54 9.25 9.29 5.17
C GLY A 54 9.45 7.84 4.72
N GLY A 55 9.69 6.91 5.66
CA GLY A 55 9.85 5.49 5.38
C GLY A 55 8.56 4.84 4.84
N ARG A 56 8.67 3.62 4.31
CA ARG A 56 7.51 2.87 3.79
C ARG A 56 6.52 2.58 4.91
N ALA A 57 5.27 2.96 4.74
CA ALA A 57 4.16 2.70 5.64
C ALA A 57 2.93 2.24 4.84
N GLY A 58 2.05 1.41 5.40
CA GLY A 58 0.86 0.96 4.66
C GLY A 58 1.10 0.06 3.44
N CYS A 59 2.26 -0.63 3.36
CA CYS A 59 2.50 -1.67 2.35
C CYS A 59 1.54 -2.87 2.53
N SER A 60 1.48 -3.79 1.56
CA SER A 60 0.68 -5.04 1.65
C SER A 60 1.13 -6.00 2.76
N GLN A 61 2.24 -5.68 3.43
CA GLN A 61 2.74 -6.35 4.64
C GLN A 61 2.79 -5.38 5.83
N CYS A 62 1.98 -4.31 5.82
CA CYS A 62 1.91 -3.41 6.94
C CYS A 62 1.41 -4.19 8.17
N GLU A 63 2.13 -4.06 9.27
CA GLU A 63 1.75 -4.64 10.56
C GLU A 63 0.43 -4.12 11.14
N PHE A 64 -0.11 -3.06 10.55
CA PHE A 64 -1.42 -2.50 10.86
C PHE A 64 -2.47 -2.83 9.80
N GLN A 65 -2.22 -3.77 8.88
CA GLN A 65 -3.15 -4.05 7.78
C GLN A 65 -4.54 -4.52 8.26
N ASP A 66 -4.61 -5.22 9.38
CA ASP A 66 -5.88 -5.70 9.96
C ASP A 66 -6.68 -4.59 10.66
N ASP A 67 -6.02 -3.51 11.10
CA ASP A 67 -6.63 -2.42 11.87
C ASP A 67 -6.82 -1.13 11.03
N CYS A 68 -5.99 -0.96 10.00
CA CYS A 68 -5.92 0.24 9.17
C CYS A 68 -6.55 -0.02 7.79
N ASP A 69 -7.81 0.40 7.62
CA ASP A 69 -8.45 0.42 6.31
C ASP A 69 -7.94 1.58 5.46
N ARG A 70 -6.99 1.24 4.57
CA ARG A 70 -6.33 2.17 3.63
C ARG A 70 -7.27 2.87 2.65
N ASP A 71 -8.49 2.37 2.47
CA ASP A 71 -9.48 3.04 1.61
C ASP A 71 -10.21 4.16 2.36
N LEU A 72 -10.27 4.06 3.70
CA LEU A 72 -10.98 5.00 4.57
C LEU A 72 -10.05 5.97 5.32
N VAL A 73 -8.79 5.61 5.58
CA VAL A 73 -7.87 6.47 6.32
C VAL A 73 -7.21 7.53 5.44
N SER A 74 -6.90 8.67 6.05
CA SER A 74 -6.07 9.69 5.42
C SER A 74 -4.70 9.10 5.02
N GLY A 75 -4.14 9.51 3.88
CA GLY A 75 -2.83 9.03 3.40
C GLY A 75 -1.62 9.39 4.27
N LEU A 76 -1.87 9.91 5.49
CA LEU A 76 -0.89 10.26 6.49
C LEU A 76 -0.73 9.06 7.44
N CYS A 77 0.27 8.22 7.18
CA CYS A 77 0.50 7.00 7.96
C CYS A 77 1.66 7.19 8.95
N ILE A 78 1.70 6.37 10.01
CA ILE A 78 2.84 6.28 10.93
C ILE A 78 3.35 4.84 10.95
N CYS A 79 4.67 4.64 10.85
CA CYS A 79 5.25 3.29 10.96
C CYS A 79 5.43 2.89 12.43
N LYS A 80 5.47 1.59 12.73
CA LYS A 80 5.54 1.11 14.13
C LYS A 80 6.74 1.63 14.88
N LYS A 81 7.90 1.74 14.23
CA LYS A 81 9.10 2.33 14.84
C LYS A 81 8.86 3.76 15.34
N CYS A 82 8.13 4.57 14.58
CA CYS A 82 7.77 5.92 14.98
C CYS A 82 6.60 5.95 15.97
N SER A 83 5.72 4.95 15.94
CA SER A 83 4.61 4.80 16.87
C SER A 83 5.04 4.36 18.27
N ASP A 84 6.08 3.53 18.37
CA ASP A 84 6.58 2.94 19.62
C ASP A 84 7.43 3.93 20.45
N SER A 85 7.85 5.04 19.84
CA SER A 85 8.52 6.14 20.54
C SER A 85 7.61 6.77 21.60
N LYS A 86 8.16 7.08 22.79
CA LYS A 86 7.42 7.71 23.90
C LYS A 86 6.71 9.02 23.51
N ASP A 87 7.25 9.76 22.55
CA ASP A 87 6.71 11.04 22.06
C ASP A 87 6.09 10.94 20.66
N SER A 88 5.65 9.75 20.25
CA SER A 88 5.14 9.46 18.90
C SER A 88 4.05 10.42 18.42
N PHE A 89 3.13 10.80 19.29
CA PHE A 89 2.06 11.76 18.97
C PHE A 89 2.60 13.16 18.68
N VAL A 90 3.54 13.66 19.48
CA VAL A 90 4.12 14.99 19.31
C VAL A 90 4.95 15.04 18.03
N LEU A 91 5.77 14.01 17.80
CA LEU A 91 6.57 13.85 16.59
C LEU A 91 5.69 13.78 15.33
N TYR A 92 4.58 13.05 15.40
CA TYR A 92 3.62 12.97 14.31
C TYR A 92 2.95 14.32 14.04
N LYS A 93 2.45 15.00 15.07
CA LYS A 93 1.81 16.31 14.94
C LYS A 93 2.77 17.34 14.32
N ASP A 94 4.02 17.38 14.78
CA ASP A 94 5.04 18.28 14.25
C ASP A 94 5.37 17.96 12.79
N ALA A 95 5.57 16.68 12.48
CA ALA A 95 5.89 16.26 11.12
C ALA A 95 4.74 16.51 10.14
N VAL A 96 3.48 16.31 10.55
CA VAL A 96 2.34 16.62 9.68
C VAL A 96 2.22 18.13 9.47
N LYS A 97 2.36 18.95 10.53
CA LYS A 97 2.36 20.42 10.39
C LYS A 97 3.46 20.92 9.45
N LYS A 98 4.66 20.33 9.56
CA LYS A 98 5.82 20.69 8.75
C LYS A 98 5.68 20.25 7.29
N ASN A 99 5.27 19.01 7.06
CA ASN A 99 5.20 18.42 5.71
C ASN A 99 3.92 18.79 4.96
N PHE A 100 2.85 19.13 5.68
CA PHE A 100 1.54 19.43 5.13
C PHE A 100 1.04 20.78 5.65
N ALA A 101 1.80 21.84 5.37
CA ALA A 101 1.47 23.21 5.78
C ALA A 101 0.08 23.71 5.31
N LEU A 102 -0.50 23.06 4.29
CA LEU A 102 -1.85 23.35 3.79
C LEU A 102 -2.96 22.73 4.66
N LEU A 103 -2.65 21.72 5.47
CA LEU A 103 -3.57 21.23 6.48
C LEU A 103 -3.53 22.23 7.62
N ASN A 104 -4.56 23.07 7.69
CA ASN A 104 -4.73 24.08 8.73
C ASN A 104 -5.04 23.37 10.07
N ILE A 105 -4.04 22.73 10.68
CA ILE A 105 -4.14 22.03 11.96
C ILE A 105 -4.11 23.10 13.07
N ASN A 106 -5.17 23.90 13.10
CA ASN A 106 -5.47 24.91 14.09
C ASN A 106 -6.73 24.49 14.86
N GLN A 107 -6.54 23.59 15.83
CA GLN A 107 -6.87 23.76 17.26
C GLN A 107 -6.62 22.42 17.97
#